data_AF-A0A6A3NC73-F1
#
_entry.id   AF-A0A6A3NC73-F1
#
_cell.length_a   1.000
_cell.length_b   1.000
_cell.length_c   1.000
_cell.angle_alpha   90.00
_cell.angle_beta   90.00
_cell.angle_gamma   90.00
#
_symmetry.space_group_name_H-M   'P 1'
#
loop_
_entity.id
_entity.type
_entity.pdbx_description
1 polymer ?
#
loop_
_entity_poly.entity_id
_entity_poly.type
_entity_poly.pdbx_seq_one_letter_code
_entity_poly.pdbx_strand_id
1 'polypeptide(L)' 'MGAKDSVAYCQAVVEEIFGDLIGNVIYCWLDDIHGYTKDAESLMVQLDQVLERCEKYGLKLHAKKCRFYAIYIQ' A
#
# COMPACT_ATOMS: atom_id res chain seq x y z
N MET A 1 19.48 2.61 -7.78
CA MET A 1 19.39 1.75 -6.59
C MET A 1 20.77 1.21 -6.24
N GLY A 2 20.99 0.78 -4.99
CA GLY A 2 22.24 0.14 -4.55
C GLY A 2 22.87 0.72 -3.27
N ALA A 3 22.24 1.69 -2.62
CA ALA A 3 22.68 2.15 -1.29
C ALA A 3 22.40 1.07 -0.24
N LYS A 4 23.29 0.91 0.74
CA LYS A 4 23.20 -0.16 1.75
C LYS A 4 21.94 -0.06 2.63
N ASP A 5 21.45 1.14 2.82
CA ASP A 5 20.34 1.49 3.72
C ASP A 5 19.01 1.70 2.97
N SER A 6 18.98 1.62 1.64
CA SER A 6 17.78 1.95 0.87
C SER A 6 16.58 1.07 1.24
N VAL A 7 16.80 -0.21 1.57
CA VAL A 7 15.72 -1.13 1.95
C VAL A 7 15.08 -0.71 3.27
N ALA A 8 15.89 -0.49 4.30
CA ALA A 8 15.41 -0.07 5.61
C ALA A 8 14.75 1.32 5.55
N TYR A 9 15.34 2.24 4.79
CA TYR A 9 14.77 3.57 4.59
C TYR A 9 13.41 3.51 3.90
N CYS A 10 13.28 2.76 2.79
CA CYS A 10 11.99 2.61 2.10
C CYS A 10 10.93 2.01 3.02
N GLN A 11 11.27 0.98 3.79
CA GLN A 11 10.32 0.36 4.72
C GLN A 11 9.89 1.34 5.83
N ALA A 12 10.81 2.12 6.39
CA ALA A 12 10.49 3.12 7.41
C ALA A 12 9.52 4.20 6.88
N VAL A 13 9.70 4.66 5.64
CA VAL A 13 8.78 5.62 5.01
C VAL A 13 7.40 4.99 4.80
N VAL A 14 7.32 3.73 4.40
CA VAL A 14 6.05 3.01 4.24
C VAL A 14 5.31 2.88 5.58
N GLU A 15 6.04 2.57 6.66
CA GLU A 15 5.51 2.54 8.01
C GLU A 15 5.08 3.92 8.52
N GLU A 16 5.77 4.99 8.11
CA GLU A 16 5.34 6.37 8.42
C GLU A 16 4.01 6.72 7.75
N ILE A 17 3.84 6.33 6.47
CA ILE A 17 2.64 6.67 5.69
C ILE A 17 1.44 5.81 6.12
N PHE A 18 1.65 4.51 6.30
CA PHE A 18 0.59 3.51 6.43
C PHE A 18 0.58 2.73 7.74
N GLY A 19 1.43 3.07 8.71
CA GLY A 19 1.67 2.26 9.91
C GLY A 19 0.41 1.87 10.69
N ASP A 20 -0.62 2.72 10.69
CA ASP A 20 -1.90 2.42 11.35
C ASP A 20 -2.80 1.45 10.55
N LEU A 21 -2.59 1.35 9.24
CA LEU A 21 -3.31 0.41 8.37
C LEU A 21 -2.64 -0.96 8.26
N ILE A 22 -1.32 -1.02 8.43
CA ILE A 22 -0.52 -2.25 8.28
C ILE A 22 -0.97 -3.29 9.31
N GLY A 23 -1.30 -4.49 8.83
CA GLY A 23 -1.79 -5.61 9.65
C GLY A 23 -3.27 -5.52 10.03
N ASN A 24 -3.95 -4.40 9.73
CA ASN A 24 -5.38 -4.24 9.96
C ASN A 24 -6.16 -4.43 8.65
N VAL A 25 -5.80 -3.67 7.62
CA VAL A 25 -6.51 -3.63 6.33
C VAL A 25 -5.60 -3.79 5.12
N ILE A 26 -4.29 -3.59 5.31
CA ILE A 26 -3.29 -3.79 4.26
C ILE A 26 -2.06 -4.52 4.80
N TYR A 27 -1.32 -5.16 3.91
CA TYR A 27 0.09 -5.52 4.08
C TYR A 27 0.92 -4.65 3.16
N CYS A 28 2.06 -4.17 3.67
CA CYS A 28 3.01 -3.39 2.87
C CYS A 28 4.42 -3.95 3.03
N TRP A 29 5.12 -4.08 1.92
CA TRP A 29 6.53 -4.44 1.89
C TRP A 29 7.23 -3.59 0.83
N LEU A 30 8.09 -2.67 1.27
CA LEU A 30 8.76 -1.72 0.39
C LEU A 30 7.75 -0.99 -0.52
N ASP A 31 7.83 -1.17 -1.84
CA ASP A 31 6.97 -0.52 -2.82
C ASP A 31 5.64 -1.24 -3.08
N ASP A 32 5.43 -2.45 -2.54
CA ASP A 32 4.21 -3.23 -2.73
C ASP A 32 3.20 -3.02 -1.60
N ILE A 33 1.96 -2.71 -1.98
CA ILE A 33 0.81 -2.55 -1.08
C ILE A 33 -0.26 -3.59 -1.46
N HIS A 34 -0.70 -4.36 -0.49
CA HIS A 34 -1.70 -5.42 -0.65
C HIS A 34 -2.86 -5.22 0.33
N GLY A 35 -4.00 -4.72 -0.16
CA GLY A 35 -5.23 -4.60 0.62
C GLY A 35 -6.04 -5.89 0.64
N TYR A 36 -6.70 -6.18 1.76
CA TYR A 36 -7.54 -7.37 1.92
C TYR A 36 -8.83 -7.08 2.68
N THR A 37 -9.91 -7.74 2.28
CA THR A 37 -11.27 -7.50 2.77
C THR A 37 -12.17 -8.68 2.39
N LYS A 38 -13.33 -8.79 3.05
CA LYS A 38 -14.35 -9.82 2.81
C LYS A 38 -15.32 -9.45 1.69
N ASP A 39 -15.47 -8.18 1.36
CA ASP A 39 -16.47 -7.68 0.43
C ASP A 39 -15.98 -6.45 -0.37
N ALA A 40 -16.69 -6.15 -1.46
CA ALA A 40 -16.33 -5.11 -2.42
C ALA A 40 -16.53 -3.68 -1.90
N GLU A 41 -17.51 -3.46 -1.00
CA GLU A 41 -17.78 -2.14 -0.44
C GLU A 41 -16.66 -1.74 0.52
N SER A 42 -16.29 -2.65 1.42
CA SER A 42 -15.13 -2.52 2.29
C SER A 42 -13.84 -2.33 1.50
N LEU A 43 -13.71 -2.94 0.32
CA LEU A 43 -12.54 -2.75 -0.56
C LEU A 43 -12.44 -1.33 -1.09
N MET A 44 -13.56 -0.72 -1.49
CA MET A 44 -13.57 0.67 -1.94
C MET A 44 -13.17 1.63 -0.84
N VAL A 45 -13.70 1.44 0.37
CA VAL A 45 -13.34 2.26 1.53
C VAL A 45 -11.84 2.15 1.85
N GLN A 46 -11.27 0.94 1.80
CA GLN A 46 -9.83 0.75 2.00
C GLN A 46 -9.00 1.36 0.87
N LEU A 47 -9.43 1.21 -0.38
CA LEU A 47 -8.74 1.78 -1.53
C LEU A 47 -8.67 3.30 -1.43
N ASP A 48 -9.78 3.95 -1.06
CA ASP A 48 -9.83 5.40 -0.86
C ASP A 48 -8.85 5.84 0.23
N GLN A 49 -8.79 5.13 1.37
CA GLN A 49 -7.84 5.43 2.45
C GLN A 49 -6.37 5.31 2.03
N VAL A 50 -6.06 4.34 1.16
CA VAL A 50 -4.70 4.17 0.62
C VAL A 50 -4.37 5.29 -0.36
N LEU A 51 -5.28 5.61 -1.28
CA LEU A 51 -5.07 6.65 -2.29
C LEU A 51 -4.98 8.05 -1.67
N GLU A 52 -5.78 8.36 -0.65
CA GLU A 52 -5.72 9.62 0.08
C GLU A 52 -4.35 9.81 0.77
N ARG A 53 -3.81 8.75 1.38
CA ARG A 53 -2.46 8.77 1.95
C ARG A 53 -1.39 8.94 0.89
N CYS A 54 -1.51 8.24 -0.23
CA CYS A 54 -0.60 8.41 -1.36
C CYS A 54 -0.57 9.87 -1.84
N GLU A 55 -1.74 10.49 -2.01
CA GLU A 55 -1.85 11.90 -2.39
C GLU A 55 -1.23 12.82 -1.34
N LYS A 56 -1.58 12.65 -0.06
CA LYS A 56 -1.09 13.46 1.06
C LYS A 56 0.44 13.48 1.17
N TYR A 57 1.09 12.33 0.94
CA TYR A 57 2.55 12.19 1.05
C TYR A 57 3.27 12.32 -0.31
N GLY A 58 2.54 12.55 -1.42
CA GLY A 58 3.11 12.62 -2.76
C GLY A 58 3.67 11.28 -3.28
N LEU A 59 3.23 10.15 -2.70
CA LEU A 59 3.61 8.80 -3.14
C LEU A 59 2.85 8.44 -4.42
N LYS A 60 3.59 8.07 -5.46
CA LYS A 60 3.01 7.73 -6.77
C LYS A 60 2.94 6.21 -6.94
N LEU A 61 1.75 5.74 -7.26
CA LEU A 61 1.53 4.35 -7.66
C LEU A 61 1.72 4.18 -9.17
N HIS A 62 2.29 3.04 -9.57
CA HIS A 62 2.41 2.70 -10.98
C HIS A 62 1.10 2.07 -11.49
N ALA A 63 0.16 2.89 -11.98
CA ALA A 63 -1.20 2.48 -12.33
C ALA A 63 -1.30 1.19 -13.17
N LYS A 64 -0.40 0.96 -14.16
CA LYS A 64 -0.43 -0.27 -14.98
C LYS A 64 -0.02 -1.55 -14.25
N LYS A 65 0.59 -1.44 -13.07
CA LYS A 65 0.98 -2.56 -12.21
C LYS A 65 -0.03 -2.80 -11.09
N CYS A 66 -0.87 -1.82 -10.78
CA CYS A 66 -1.94 -1.97 -9.81
C CYS A 66 -3.01 -2.94 -10.32
N ARG A 67 -3.51 -3.78 -9.41
CA ARG A 67 -4.66 -4.65 -9.65
C ARG A 67 -5.69 -4.41 -8.57
N PHE A 68 -6.89 -4.06 -8.98
CA PHE A 68 -8.03 -3.85 -8.09
C PHE A 68 -9.03 -4.99 -8.26
N TYR A 69 -9.78 -5.30 -7.20
CA TYR A 69 -10.83 -6.34 -7.20
C TYR A 69 -10.35 -7.74 -7.60
N ALA A 70 -9.08 -8.06 -7.33
CA ALA A 70 -8.57 -9.41 -7.54
C ALA A 70 -9.19 -10.37 -6.50
N ILE A 71 -9.65 -11.54 -6.98
CA ILE A 71 -10.22 -12.60 -6.14
C ILE A 71 -9.20 -13.69 -5.78
N TYR A 72 -7.97 -13.58 -6.30
CA TYR A 72 -6.85 -14.47 -6.00
C TYR A 72 -5.63 -13.62 -5.61
N ILE A 73 -4.87 -14.11 -4.63
CA ILE A 73 -3.59 -13.54 -4.22
C ILE A 73 -2.55 -13.95 -5.27
N GLN A 74 -1.64 -13.02 -5.62
CA GLN A 74 -0.49 -13.30 -6.48
C GLN A 74 0.80 -13.37 -5.68
#